data_AF-A0A260Z8D0-F1
#
_entry.id   AF-A0A260Z8D0-F1
#
_cell.length_a   1.000
_cell.length_b   1.000
_cell.length_c   1.000
_cell.angle_alpha   90.00
_cell.angle_beta   90.00
_cell.angle_gamma   90.00
#
_symmetry.space_group_name_H-M   'P 1'
#
loop_
_entity.id
_entity.type
_entity.pdbx_description
1 polymer ?
#
loop_
_entity_poly.entity_id
_entity_poly.type
_entity_poly.pdbx_seq_one_letter_code
_entity_poly.pdbx_strand_id
1 'polypeptide(L)'
;MSKMAKVSKVILKTAPKETFGKFHSHFKCYFQRTCDFTGLKIERVPLCIKLGCRCNDDSCESFAAKIECRASCSEFYKNQGIRQNVCENIEVKPSGDTGYGLFAKENINEVDQVCIYAGSIIPKKEHEKRVLKYKKKNFTHFYAYKVGD
;
A
#
# COMPACT_ATOMS: atom_id res chain seq x y z
N MET A 1 -12.36 51.85 -8.79
CA MET A 1 -11.34 50.85 -9.18
C MET A 1 -10.73 50.23 -7.92
N SER A 2 -10.84 48.91 -7.82
CA SER A 2 -10.17 47.91 -6.97
C SER A 2 -9.87 48.18 -5.48
N LYS A 3 -10.65 47.54 -4.59
CA LYS A 3 -10.22 47.17 -3.23
C LYS A 3 -9.25 46.00 -3.35
N MET A 4 -7.95 46.23 -3.16
CA MET A 4 -6.98 45.13 -2.99
C MET A 4 -7.27 44.41 -1.66
N ALA A 5 -7.66 43.14 -1.75
CA ALA A 5 -7.85 42.29 -0.58
C ALA A 5 -6.51 42.07 0.15
N LYS A 6 -6.50 42.25 1.47
CA LYS A 6 -5.40 41.86 2.35
C LYS A 6 -5.15 40.35 2.17
N VAL A 7 -4.04 40.01 1.52
CA VAL A 7 -3.54 38.62 1.48
C VAL A 7 -2.97 38.32 2.87
N SER A 8 -3.79 37.68 3.70
CA SER A 8 -3.33 37.12 4.97
C SER A 8 -2.33 36.01 4.68
N LYS A 9 -1.06 36.26 4.98
CA LYS A 9 0.03 35.29 4.91
C LYS A 9 -0.30 34.15 5.87
N VAL A 10 -0.77 33.02 5.35
CA VAL A 10 -1.01 31.81 6.14
C VAL A 10 0.36 31.28 6.56
N ILE A 11 0.72 31.51 7.82
CA ILE A 11 1.89 30.90 8.43
C ILE A 11 1.53 29.43 8.66
N LEU A 12 1.98 28.55 7.76
CA LEU A 12 1.92 27.10 7.97
C LEU A 12 2.77 26.78 9.19
N LYS A 13 2.10 26.46 10.31
CA LYS A 13 2.77 25.89 11.48
C LYS A 13 3.39 24.58 11.03
N THR A 14 4.71 24.57 10.89
CA THR A 14 5.50 23.36 10.64
C THR A 14 5.10 22.31 11.65
N ALA A 15 4.62 21.17 11.16
CA ALA A 15 4.34 20.00 11.99
C ALA A 15 5.58 19.66 12.84
N PRO A 16 5.41 19.19 14.10
CA PRO A 16 6.53 18.82 14.95
C PRO A 16 7.46 17.84 14.23
N LYS A 17 8.77 18.04 14.39
CA LYS A 17 9.83 17.07 14.04
C LYS A 17 9.73 15.85 14.97
N GLU A 18 8.62 15.14 14.95
CA GLU A 18 8.59 13.78 15.47
C GLU A 18 9.14 12.91 14.34
N THR A 19 10.36 12.42 14.53
CA THR A 19 10.97 11.39 13.71
C THR A 19 10.02 10.20 13.66
N PHE A 20 9.21 10.11 12.60
CA PHE A 20 8.47 8.90 12.30
C PHE A 20 9.49 7.79 12.10
N GLY A 21 9.41 6.78 12.97
CA GLY A 21 10.19 5.57 12.88
C GLY A 21 10.05 4.93 11.50
N LYS A 22 11.08 4.16 11.13
CA LYS A 22 11.22 3.34 9.91
C LYS A 22 9.88 2.97 9.28
N PHE A 23 9.77 3.13 7.95
CA PHE A 23 8.66 2.63 7.14
C PHE A 23 8.25 1.24 7.66
N HIS A 24 7.00 1.14 8.14
CA HIS A 24 6.52 -0.02 8.90
C HIS A 24 6.27 -1.21 7.97
N SER A 25 7.34 -1.77 7.41
CA SER A 25 7.30 -2.96 6.58
C SER A 25 6.69 -4.15 7.33
N HIS A 26 6.66 -4.15 8.66
CA HIS A 26 6.08 -5.24 9.46
C HIS A 26 4.54 -5.24 9.57
N PHE A 27 3.82 -4.35 8.86
CA PHE A 27 2.36 -4.32 8.93
C PHE A 27 1.73 -5.56 8.27
N LYS A 28 1.08 -6.39 9.08
CA LYS A 28 0.24 -7.47 8.58
C LYS A 28 -1.16 -6.92 8.29
N CYS A 29 -1.67 -7.19 7.09
CA CYS A 29 -3.08 -6.94 6.78
C CYS A 29 -3.95 -7.73 7.76
N TYR A 30 -4.90 -7.05 8.39
CA TYR A 30 -5.91 -7.69 9.21
C TYR A 30 -7.28 -7.30 8.72
N PHE A 31 -8.15 -8.30 8.67
CA PHE A 31 -9.55 -8.09 8.37
C PHE A 31 -10.27 -7.63 9.63
N GLN A 32 -11.13 -6.62 9.49
CA GLN A 32 -12.03 -6.30 10.59
C GLN A 32 -13.08 -7.40 10.78
N ARG A 33 -13.52 -7.61 12.03
CA ARG A 33 -14.53 -8.62 12.40
C ARG A 33 -15.86 -8.47 11.66
N THR A 34 -16.12 -7.29 11.11
CA THR A 34 -17.34 -6.96 10.35
C THR A 34 -17.22 -7.28 8.86
N CYS A 35 -16.08 -7.79 8.40
CA CYS A 35 -15.94 -8.31 7.04
C CYS A 35 -16.72 -9.62 6.91
N ASP A 36 -17.60 -9.69 5.92
CA ASP A 36 -18.29 -10.91 5.55
C ASP A 36 -17.51 -11.62 4.45
N PHE A 37 -17.11 -12.86 4.72
CA PHE A 37 -16.40 -13.72 3.77
C PHE A 37 -17.33 -14.78 3.15
N THR A 38 -18.61 -14.77 3.52
CA THR A 38 -19.60 -15.70 3.01
C THR A 38 -19.74 -15.52 1.50
N GLY A 39 -19.54 -16.60 0.74
CA GLY A 39 -19.63 -16.59 -0.72
C GLY A 39 -18.35 -16.19 -1.46
N LEU A 40 -17.23 -15.96 -0.77
CA LEU A 40 -15.93 -15.83 -1.44
C LEU A 40 -15.54 -17.14 -2.12
N LYS A 41 -15.21 -17.06 -3.41
CA LYS A 41 -14.67 -18.19 -4.16
C LYS A 41 -13.17 -18.29 -3.89
N ILE A 42 -12.73 -19.48 -3.49
CA ILE A 42 -11.30 -19.78 -3.41
C ILE A 42 -10.79 -19.94 -4.84
N GLU A 43 -9.91 -19.04 -5.26
CA GLU A 43 -9.23 -19.15 -6.54
C GLU A 43 -8.07 -20.15 -6.41
N ARG A 44 -7.97 -21.09 -7.35
CA ARG A 44 -6.89 -22.08 -7.35
C ARG A 44 -5.67 -21.48 -8.01
N VAL A 45 -4.58 -21.37 -7.25
CA VAL A 45 -3.27 -20.95 -7.77
C VAL A 45 -2.80 -21.95 -8.85
N PRO A 46 -2.49 -21.50 -10.08
CA PRO A 46 -1.95 -22.33 -11.16
C PRO A 46 -0.64 -23.03 -10.80
N LEU A 47 -0.23 -23.97 -11.64
CA LEU A 47 0.86 -24.90 -11.37
C LEU A 47 2.25 -24.23 -11.50
N CYS A 48 2.68 -23.44 -10.49
CA CYS A 48 4.10 -23.05 -10.37
C CYS A 48 5.03 -24.27 -10.37
N ILE A 49 4.52 -25.44 -9.94
CA ILE A 49 5.25 -26.72 -9.88
C ILE A 49 5.73 -27.16 -11.26
N LYS A 50 4.99 -26.88 -12.34
CA LYS A 50 5.40 -27.28 -13.71
C LYS A 50 6.76 -26.68 -14.10
N LEU A 51 7.08 -25.48 -13.61
CA LEU A 51 8.34 -24.79 -13.84
C LEU A 51 9.34 -24.96 -12.67
N GLY A 52 9.10 -25.93 -11.78
CA GLY A 52 9.92 -26.11 -10.58
C GLY A 52 9.96 -24.86 -9.70
N CYS A 53 8.85 -24.10 -9.66
CA CYS A 53 8.70 -22.83 -8.93
C CYS A 53 9.52 -21.64 -9.46
N ARG A 54 10.12 -21.74 -10.65
CA ARG A 54 10.85 -20.63 -11.30
C ARG A 54 9.90 -19.65 -11.99
N CYS A 55 9.13 -18.91 -11.19
CA CYS A 55 8.20 -17.90 -11.69
C CYS A 55 8.80 -16.50 -11.48
N ASN A 56 9.44 -15.97 -12.51
CA ASN A 56 10.08 -14.64 -12.49
C ASN A 56 9.59 -13.71 -13.61
N ASP A 57 8.82 -14.24 -14.55
CA ASP A 57 8.32 -13.55 -15.73
C ASP A 57 7.02 -14.23 -16.23
N ASP A 58 6.45 -13.70 -17.30
CA ASP A 58 5.18 -14.13 -17.89
C ASP A 58 5.22 -15.55 -18.51
N SER A 59 6.38 -16.23 -18.56
CA SER A 59 6.43 -17.66 -18.92
C SER A 59 5.76 -18.54 -17.88
N CYS A 60 5.62 -18.05 -16.64
CA CYS A 60 4.85 -18.71 -15.59
C CYS A 60 3.41 -18.21 -15.56
N GLU A 61 2.45 -19.12 -15.75
CA GLU A 61 1.00 -18.84 -15.69
C GLU A 61 0.59 -18.06 -14.44
N SER A 62 1.15 -18.41 -13.26
CA SER A 62 0.85 -17.70 -12.02
C SER A 62 1.38 -16.26 -12.03
N PHE A 63 2.59 -16.03 -12.54
CA PHE A 63 3.16 -14.68 -12.63
C PHE A 63 2.36 -13.84 -13.64
N ALA A 64 2.10 -14.38 -14.83
CA ALA A 64 1.28 -13.73 -15.86
C ALA A 64 -0.14 -13.40 -15.36
N ALA A 65 -0.72 -14.28 -14.53
CA ALA A 65 -2.03 -14.05 -13.89
C ALA A 65 -1.97 -13.13 -12.66
N LYS A 66 -0.78 -12.62 -12.28
CA LYS A 66 -0.56 -11.81 -11.07
C LYS A 66 -0.95 -12.51 -9.77
N ILE A 67 -0.72 -13.82 -9.71
CA ILE A 67 -0.97 -14.69 -8.56
C ILE A 67 0.38 -15.16 -8.01
N GLU A 68 0.64 -14.92 -6.72
CA GLU A 68 1.85 -15.42 -6.06
C GLU A 68 1.92 -16.95 -6.06
N CYS A 69 3.14 -17.47 -6.14
CA CYS A 69 3.37 -18.89 -5.92
C CYS A 69 3.09 -19.30 -4.47
N ARG A 70 2.75 -20.58 -4.29
CA ARG A 70 2.49 -21.18 -2.98
C ARG A 70 3.74 -21.10 -2.11
N ALA A 71 3.56 -21.05 -0.78
CA ALA A 71 4.65 -21.05 0.20
C ALA A 71 5.59 -22.27 0.12
N SER A 72 5.14 -23.37 -0.48
CA SER A 72 5.96 -24.55 -0.72
C SER A 72 7.00 -24.38 -1.83
N CYS A 73 6.85 -23.36 -2.68
CA CYS A 73 7.92 -22.95 -3.58
C CYS A 73 9.04 -22.33 -2.73
N SER A 74 10.29 -22.72 -2.95
CA SER A 74 11.41 -22.30 -2.08
C SER A 74 11.55 -20.77 -2.03
N GLU A 75 12.18 -20.28 -0.96
CA GLU A 75 12.36 -18.85 -0.68
C GLU A 75 13.17 -18.10 -1.75
N PHE A 76 13.83 -18.81 -2.66
CA PHE A 76 14.74 -18.26 -3.66
C PHE A 76 14.06 -17.74 -4.93
N TYR A 77 12.72 -17.67 -4.97
CA TYR A 77 11.97 -17.31 -6.19
C TYR A 77 11.18 -16.01 -6.06
N LYS A 78 11.21 -15.18 -7.13
CA LYS A 78 10.70 -13.78 -7.09
C LYS A 78 9.18 -13.67 -6.93
N ASN A 79 8.39 -14.65 -7.40
CA ASN A 79 6.91 -14.60 -7.29
C ASN A 79 6.36 -15.00 -5.89
N GLN A 80 6.98 -14.49 -4.83
CA GLN A 80 6.52 -14.57 -3.44
C GLN A 80 6.75 -13.25 -2.67
N GLY A 81 6.94 -12.13 -3.38
CA GLY A 81 7.33 -10.85 -2.81
C GLY A 81 6.34 -10.27 -1.79
N ILE A 82 5.03 -10.51 -1.92
CA ILE A 82 4.02 -10.07 -0.95
C ILE A 82 4.11 -10.93 0.31
N ARG A 83 4.18 -12.26 0.16
CA ARG A 83 4.31 -13.18 1.31
C ARG A 83 5.61 -12.96 2.10
N GLN A 84 6.71 -12.73 1.40
CA GLN A 84 8.02 -12.47 1.99
C GLN A 84 8.17 -11.01 2.44
N ASN A 85 7.18 -10.17 2.14
CA ASN A 85 7.18 -8.75 2.49
C ASN A 85 8.43 -8.01 1.94
N VAL A 86 8.78 -8.33 0.70
CA VAL A 86 9.86 -7.66 -0.04
C VAL A 86 9.45 -6.20 -0.26
N CYS A 87 10.31 -5.29 0.18
CA CYS A 87 10.18 -3.86 -0.02
C CYS A 87 11.57 -3.32 -0.36
N GLU A 88 11.61 -2.42 -1.33
CA GLU A 88 12.81 -1.68 -1.69
C GLU A 88 13.23 -0.75 -0.54
N ASN A 89 14.50 -0.37 -0.55
CA ASN A 89 15.06 0.52 0.46
C ASN A 89 14.56 1.95 0.26
N ILE A 90 13.45 2.29 0.93
CA ILE A 90 12.78 3.58 0.83
C ILE A 90 12.83 4.38 2.13
N GLU A 91 12.77 5.69 2.02
CA GLU A 91 12.70 6.63 3.15
C GLU A 91 11.60 7.67 2.99
N VAL A 92 11.09 8.15 4.12
CA VAL A 92 10.09 9.22 4.17
C VAL A 92 10.80 10.56 4.34
N LYS A 93 10.54 11.51 3.44
CA LYS A 93 11.06 12.88 3.52
C LYS A 93 9.97 13.91 3.21
N PRO A 94 10.10 15.17 3.67
CA PRO A 94 9.23 16.26 3.24
C PRO A 94 9.26 16.44 1.71
N SER A 95 8.09 16.64 1.12
CA SER A 95 7.86 16.77 -0.33
C SER A 95 7.08 18.05 -0.62
N GLY A 96 7.73 19.19 -0.37
CA GLY A 96 7.17 20.53 -0.63
C GLY A 96 5.75 20.69 -0.07
N ASP A 97 4.84 21.17 -0.91
CA ASP A 97 3.44 21.44 -0.54
C ASP A 97 2.54 20.19 -0.46
N THR A 98 3.07 19.01 -0.83
CA THR A 98 2.31 17.75 -0.82
C THR A 98 2.41 16.98 0.50
N GLY A 99 3.17 17.52 1.47
CA GLY A 99 3.40 16.88 2.76
C GLY A 99 4.65 16.01 2.73
N TYR A 100 4.51 14.70 2.91
CA TYR A 100 5.62 13.75 2.96
C TYR A 100 5.56 12.77 1.80
N GLY A 101 6.71 12.53 1.18
CA GLY A 101 6.88 11.58 0.08
C GLY A 101 7.74 10.38 0.48
N LEU A 102 7.63 9.31 -0.30
CA LEU A 102 8.54 8.17 -0.26
C LEU A 102 9.63 8.34 -1.31
N PHE A 103 10.88 8.18 -0.91
CA PHE A 103 12.06 8.34 -1.76
C PHE A 103 12.87 7.05 -1.73
N ALA A 104 13.34 6.59 -2.89
CA ALA A 104 14.28 5.48 -2.96
C ALA A 104 15.65 5.89 -2.43
N LYS A 105 16.28 5.02 -1.65
CA LYS A 105 17.66 5.20 -1.17
C LYS A 105 18.69 4.56 -2.10
N GLU A 106 18.23 3.76 -3.05
CA GLU A 106 19.01 3.08 -4.07
C GLU A 106 18.23 3.02 -5.38
N ASN A 107 18.91 2.64 -6.46
CA ASN A 107 18.25 2.45 -7.75
C ASN A 107 17.34 1.23 -7.67
N ILE A 108 16.08 1.41 -8.07
CA ILE A 108 15.10 0.34 -8.19
C ILE A 108 15.04 -0.07 -9.66
N ASN A 109 15.15 -1.36 -9.97
CA ASN A 109 15.07 -1.79 -11.36
C ASN A 109 13.64 -1.70 -11.87
N GLU A 110 13.51 -1.60 -13.20
CA GLU A 110 12.21 -1.77 -13.84
C GLU A 110 11.62 -3.14 -13.45
N VAL A 111 10.30 -3.19 -13.24
CA VAL A 111 9.50 -4.35 -12.80
C VAL A 111 9.71 -4.85 -11.36
N ASP A 112 10.62 -4.28 -10.58
CA ASP A 112 10.80 -4.69 -9.18
C ASP A 112 9.61 -4.26 -8.28
N GLN A 113 9.30 -5.09 -7.27
CA GLN A 113 8.25 -4.80 -6.30
C GLN A 113 8.73 -3.74 -5.30
N VAL A 114 8.22 -2.51 -5.43
CA VAL A 114 8.63 -1.38 -4.57
C VAL A 114 8.21 -1.54 -3.11
N CYS A 115 6.91 -1.60 -2.82
CA CYS A 115 6.40 -1.78 -1.47
C CYS A 115 4.93 -2.20 -1.50
N ILE A 116 4.45 -2.78 -0.40
CA ILE A 116 3.07 -3.23 -0.26
C ILE A 116 2.24 -2.13 0.41
N TYR A 117 1.09 -1.78 -0.19
CA TYR A 117 0.08 -0.98 0.49
C TYR A 117 -0.72 -1.86 1.46
N ALA A 118 -0.29 -1.91 2.72
CA ALA A 118 -0.94 -2.70 3.77
C ALA A 118 -1.75 -1.80 4.72
N GLY A 119 -2.90 -2.30 5.17
CA GLY A 119 -3.78 -1.59 6.09
C GLY A 119 -4.96 -2.43 6.55
N SER A 120 -5.88 -1.81 7.28
CA SER A 120 -7.12 -2.48 7.67
C SER A 120 -8.03 -2.69 6.46
N ILE A 121 -8.47 -3.93 6.24
CA ILE A 121 -9.53 -4.22 5.28
C ILE A 121 -10.87 -3.98 5.99
N ILE A 122 -11.69 -3.09 5.44
CA ILE A 122 -12.95 -2.62 6.03
C ILE A 122 -14.10 -2.67 5.02
N PRO A 123 -15.34 -2.99 5.46
CA PRO A 123 -16.50 -2.92 4.58
C PRO A 123 -16.89 -1.47 4.26
N LYS A 124 -17.62 -1.28 3.15
CA LYS A 124 -18.09 0.04 2.69
C LYS A 124 -18.78 0.86 3.79
N LYS A 125 -19.68 0.24 4.56
CA LYS A 125 -20.40 0.90 5.66
C LYS A 125 -19.45 1.45 6.74
N GLU A 126 -18.35 0.76 7.03
CA GLU A 126 -17.36 1.24 8.00
C GLU A 126 -16.50 2.36 7.41
N HIS A 127 -16.13 2.25 6.13
CA HIS A 127 -15.44 3.32 5.42
C HIS A 127 -16.24 4.63 5.45
N GLU A 128 -17.54 4.59 5.14
CA GLU A 128 -18.43 5.76 5.17
C GLU A 128 -18.49 6.41 6.57
N LYS A 129 -18.57 5.60 7.64
CA LYS A 129 -18.50 6.09 9.02
C LYS A 129 -17.18 6.80 9.31
N ARG A 130 -16.05 6.24 8.87
CA ARG A 130 -14.72 6.86 9.05
C ARG A 130 -14.61 8.18 8.31
N VAL A 131 -15.07 8.24 7.06
CA VAL A 131 -15.07 9.49 6.26
C VAL A 131 -15.88 10.58 6.94
N LEU A 132 -17.08 10.27 7.44
CA LEU A 132 -17.91 11.25 8.18
C LEU A 132 -17.20 11.75 9.44
N LYS A 133 -16.58 10.84 10.20
CA LYS A 133 -15.79 11.21 11.39
C LYS A 133 -14.60 12.11 11.04
N TYR A 134 -13.89 11.82 9.95
CA TYR A 134 -12.74 12.60 9.50
C TYR A 134 -13.13 14.00 9.03
N LYS A 135 -14.23 14.11 8.27
CA LYS A 135 -14.82 15.41 7.88
C LYS A 135 -15.18 16.25 9.11
N LYS A 136 -15.84 15.67 10.12
CA LYS A 136 -16.17 16.36 11.38
C LYS A 136 -14.94 16.85 12.15
N LYS A 137 -13.79 16.21 11.95
CA LYS A 137 -12.52 16.56 12.61
C LYS A 137 -11.60 17.44 11.75
N ASN A 138 -12.05 17.86 10.56
CA ASN A 138 -11.24 18.61 9.59
C ASN A 138 -9.90 17.92 9.25
N PHE A 139 -9.90 16.58 9.15
CA PHE A 139 -8.73 15.89 8.62
C PHE A 139 -8.64 16.06 7.10
N THR A 140 -7.44 16.35 6.62
CA THR A 140 -7.12 16.62 5.21
C THR A 140 -6.47 15.44 4.50
N HIS A 141 -5.89 14.49 5.26
CA HIS A 141 -5.21 13.32 4.71
C HIS A 141 -6.09 12.07 4.81
N PHE A 142 -6.28 11.38 3.68
CA PHE A 142 -7.11 10.19 3.57
C PHE A 142 -6.30 9.03 3.00
N TYR A 143 -6.30 7.90 3.71
CA TYR A 143 -5.51 6.71 3.38
C TYR A 143 -6.42 5.49 3.09
N ALA A 144 -7.51 5.73 2.36
CA ALA A 144 -8.43 4.67 1.96
C ALA A 144 -8.21 4.33 0.48
N TYR A 145 -8.11 3.04 0.19
CA TYR A 145 -8.01 2.51 -1.16
C TYR A 145 -9.08 1.43 -1.35
N LYS A 146 -9.82 1.47 -2.46
CA LYS A 146 -10.81 0.43 -2.79
C LYS A 146 -10.06 -0.78 -3.36
N VAL A 147 -10.31 -1.96 -2.81
CA VAL A 147 -9.82 -3.24 -3.33
C VAL A 147 -11.01 -4.14 -3.63
N GLY A 148 -10.99 -4.82 -4.78
CA GLY A 148 -12.13 -5.60 -5.28
C GLY A 148 -13.27 -4.74 -5.81
N ASP A 149 -14.23 -5.38 -6.48
CA ASP A 149 -15.42 -4.74 -7.04
C ASP A 149 -16.64 -4.78 -6.15
#